data_AF-A0A662DL28-F1
#
_entry.id   AF-A0A662DL28-F1
#
_cell.length_a   1.000
_cell.length_b   1.000
_cell.length_c   1.000
_cell.angle_alpha   90.00
_cell.angle_beta   90.00
_cell.angle_gamma   90.00
#
_symmetry.space_group_name_H-M   'P 1'
#
loop_
_entity.id
_entity.type
_entity.pdbx_description
1 polymer ?
#
loop_
_entity_poly.entity_id
_entity_poly.type
_entity_poly.pdbx_seq_one_letter_code
_entity_poly.pdbx_strand_id
1 'polypeptide(L)'
;MTDLLTEITKTLEDHGIDFRIGLGGDDDLANCTVMCLTGDMKTTVAEMGRAARDQVVMVRIDEDTKNDLDAWIETGAVKSRSEAAALFIREGIKVRSGELEQLREALEDVSRAKQRLEERAKEVIGDPRGSEAGN
;
A
#
# COMPACT_ATOMS: atom_id res chain seq x y z
N MET A 1 -35.41 -11.38 8.97
CA MET A 1 -34.26 -10.49 9.15
C MET A 1 -33.31 -10.87 8.05
N THR A 2 -33.34 -10.14 6.94
CA THR A 2 -32.57 -10.48 5.75
C THR A 2 -31.10 -10.29 6.08
N ASP A 3 -30.28 -11.30 5.79
CA ASP A 3 -28.85 -11.25 6.01
C ASP A 3 -28.25 -10.14 5.14
N LEU A 4 -27.57 -9.17 5.79
CA LEU A 4 -26.98 -7.99 5.13
C LEU A 4 -26.03 -8.42 3.99
N LEU A 5 -25.35 -9.56 4.16
CA LEU A 5 -24.50 -10.13 3.13
C LEU A 5 -25.29 -10.53 1.88
N THR A 6 -26.51 -11.06 2.05
CA THR A 6 -27.37 -11.43 0.92
C THR A 6 -27.83 -10.19 0.15
N GLU A 7 -28.13 -9.08 0.84
CA GLU A 7 -28.53 -7.82 0.21
C GLU A 7 -27.37 -7.15 -0.55
N ILE A 8 -26.17 -7.18 0.03
CA ILE A 8 -24.95 -6.67 -0.62
C ILE A 8 -24.61 -7.50 -1.85
N THR A 9 -24.58 -8.83 -1.74
CA THR A 9 -24.29 -9.73 -2.88
C THR A 9 -25.26 -9.49 -4.02
N LYS A 10 -26.57 -9.44 -3.74
CA LYS A 10 -27.59 -9.19 -4.75
C LYS A 10 -27.42 -7.82 -5.42
N THR A 11 -27.15 -6.78 -4.63
CA THR A 11 -26.94 -5.43 -5.16
C THR A 11 -25.76 -5.40 -6.12
N LEU A 12 -24.69 -6.12 -5.81
CA LEU A 12 -23.49 -6.13 -6.65
C LEU A 12 -23.66 -7.02 -7.90
N GLU A 13 -24.39 -8.14 -7.80
CA GLU A 13 -24.83 -8.95 -8.95
C GLU A 13 -25.67 -8.12 -9.92
N ASP A 14 -26.60 -7.29 -9.40
CA ASP A 14 -27.43 -6.38 -10.19
C ASP A 14 -26.59 -5.32 -10.95
N HIS A 15 -25.38 -5.02 -10.45
CA HIS A 15 -24.41 -4.13 -11.11
C HIS A 15 -23.40 -4.90 -11.99
N GLY A 16 -23.61 -6.21 -12.22
CA GLY A 16 -22.78 -7.04 -13.10
C GLY A 16 -21.46 -7.52 -12.47
N ILE A 17 -21.34 -7.47 -11.14
CA ILE A 17 -20.16 -7.91 -10.41
C ILE A 17 -20.40 -9.36 -9.93
N ASP A 18 -19.74 -10.32 -10.57
CA ASP A 18 -19.81 -11.74 -10.19
C ASP A 18 -18.77 -12.08 -9.12
N PHE A 19 -19.24 -12.41 -7.91
CA PHE A 19 -18.40 -12.80 -6.76
C PHE A 19 -17.79 -14.19 -6.86
N ARG A 20 -18.22 -15.02 -7.83
CA ARG A 20 -17.65 -16.36 -8.03
C ARG A 20 -16.27 -16.33 -8.69
N ILE A 21 -15.87 -15.20 -9.27
CA ILE A 21 -14.57 -15.04 -9.92
C ILE A 21 -13.55 -14.59 -8.87
N GLY A 22 -12.97 -15.55 -8.14
CA GLY A 22 -11.79 -15.28 -7.30
C GLY A 22 -11.75 -15.97 -5.94
N LEU A 23 -12.81 -16.64 -5.51
CA LEU A 23 -12.83 -17.39 -4.25
C LEU A 23 -12.64 -18.88 -4.53
N GLY A 24 -11.51 -19.43 -4.11
CA GLY A 24 -11.35 -20.88 -4.03
C GLY A 24 -12.23 -21.43 -2.91
N GLY A 25 -13.16 -22.32 -3.23
CA GLY A 25 -13.91 -23.14 -2.27
C GLY A 25 -14.89 -22.39 -1.31
N ASP A 26 -16.01 -23.06 -0.99
CA ASP A 26 -17.07 -22.53 -0.09
C ASP A 26 -16.59 -22.29 1.36
N ASP A 27 -15.47 -22.87 1.79
CA ASP A 27 -14.97 -22.80 3.18
C ASP A 27 -14.10 -21.55 3.49
N ASP A 28 -13.68 -20.78 2.48
CA ASP A 28 -12.81 -19.60 2.67
C ASP A 28 -13.57 -18.28 2.92
N LEU A 29 -14.91 -18.32 2.94
CA LEU A 29 -15.76 -17.15 3.15
C LEU A 29 -15.67 -16.55 4.58
N ALA A 30 -15.11 -17.28 5.55
CA ALA A 30 -15.03 -16.82 6.94
C ALA A 30 -14.14 -15.58 7.12
N ASN A 31 -13.21 -15.31 6.20
CA ASN A 31 -12.28 -14.17 6.25
C ASN A 31 -12.25 -13.38 4.92
N CYS A 32 -13.39 -13.24 4.25
CA CYS A 32 -13.47 -12.52 2.98
C CYS A 32 -13.38 -11.00 3.22
N THR A 33 -12.33 -10.36 2.68
CA THR A 33 -12.20 -8.89 2.66
C THR A 33 -12.59 -8.38 1.27
N VAL A 34 -13.69 -7.64 1.18
CA VAL A 34 -14.11 -6.98 -0.06
C VAL A 34 -13.39 -5.64 -0.18
N MET A 35 -12.57 -5.49 -1.21
CA MET A 35 -11.88 -4.24 -1.52
C MET A 35 -12.37 -3.66 -2.84
N CYS A 36 -12.90 -2.43 -2.79
CA CYS A 36 -13.29 -1.69 -3.97
C CYS A 36 -12.08 -0.90 -4.51
N LEU A 37 -11.58 -1.29 -5.69
CA LEU A 37 -10.54 -0.54 -6.40
C LEU A 37 -11.22 0.45 -7.33
N THR A 38 -11.14 1.74 -6.99
CA THR A 38 -11.70 2.82 -7.81
C THR A 38 -10.72 3.33 -8.89
N GLY A 39 -9.51 2.75 -8.96
CA GLY A 39 -8.51 3.04 -9.98
C GLY A 39 -8.50 1.96 -11.07
N ASP A 40 -8.58 2.38 -12.32
CA ASP A 40 -8.37 1.50 -13.46
C ASP A 40 -6.87 1.31 -13.72
N MET A 41 -6.44 0.06 -13.93
CA MET A 41 -5.02 -0.30 -14.11
C MET A 41 -4.39 0.42 -15.30
N LYS A 42 -5.17 0.67 -16.37
CA LYS A 42 -4.71 1.39 -17.56
C LYS A 42 -4.30 2.83 -17.22
N THR A 43 -5.03 3.49 -16.33
CA THR A 43 -4.70 4.84 -15.84
C THR A 43 -3.38 4.81 -15.07
N THR A 44 -3.18 3.87 -14.15
CA THR A 44 -1.94 3.76 -13.37
C THR A 44 -0.73 3.48 -14.27
N VAL A 45 -0.86 2.57 -15.24
CA VAL A 45 0.20 2.29 -16.22
C VAL A 45 0.57 3.55 -17.01
N ALA A 46 -0.42 4.33 -17.45
CA ALA A 46 -0.18 5.57 -18.18
C ALA A 46 0.54 6.64 -17.34
N GLU A 47 0.22 6.74 -16.05
CA GLU A 47 0.89 7.65 -15.11
C GLU A 47 2.34 7.24 -14.83
N MET A 48 2.60 5.93 -14.73
CA MET A 48 3.93 5.40 -14.48
C MET A 48 4.94 5.77 -15.56
N GLY A 49 4.50 5.89 -16.82
CA GLY A 49 5.36 6.30 -17.93
C GLY A 49 5.75 7.79 -17.92
N ARG A 50 5.17 8.61 -17.03
CA ARG A 50 5.38 10.07 -17.00
C ARG A 50 6.36 10.55 -15.93
N ALA A 51 6.58 9.76 -14.87
CA ALA A 51 7.42 10.15 -13.73
C ALA A 51 8.81 9.48 -13.81
N ALA A 52 9.87 10.26 -13.57
CA ALA A 52 11.21 9.71 -13.42
C ALA A 52 11.29 8.83 -12.17
N ARG A 53 11.96 7.67 -12.28
CA ARG A 53 12.19 6.71 -11.19
C ARG A 53 13.66 6.70 -10.85
N ASP A 54 14.02 7.36 -9.75
CA ASP A 54 15.40 7.49 -9.26
C ASP A 54 15.72 6.53 -8.11
N GLN A 55 14.70 5.92 -7.48
CA GLN A 55 14.86 4.99 -6.36
C GLN A 55 14.81 3.53 -6.82
N VAL A 56 15.72 2.71 -6.30
CA VAL A 56 15.83 1.27 -6.60
C VAL A 56 15.67 0.46 -5.32
N VAL A 57 14.80 -0.55 -5.36
CA VAL A 57 14.66 -1.54 -4.29
C VAL A 57 15.00 -2.91 -4.86
N MET A 58 15.94 -3.62 -4.24
CA MET A 58 16.22 -5.02 -4.56
C MET A 58 15.43 -5.93 -3.63
N VAL A 59 14.62 -6.83 -4.18
CA VAL A 59 13.80 -7.78 -3.42
C VAL A 59 14.07 -9.21 -3.88
N ARG A 60 13.87 -10.18 -2.98
CA ARG A 60 13.79 -11.60 -3.33
C ARG A 60 12.32 -11.93 -3.55
N ILE A 61 12.03 -12.63 -4.63
CA ILE A 61 10.69 -13.12 -4.98
C ILE A 61 10.78 -14.61 -5.32
N ASP A 62 9.66 -15.32 -5.19
CA ASP A 62 9.54 -16.70 -5.66
C ASP A 62 9.37 -16.77 -7.18
N GLU A 63 9.40 -18.00 -7.71
CA GLU A 63 9.29 -18.26 -9.15
C GLU A 63 7.90 -17.91 -9.68
N ASP A 64 6.84 -18.11 -8.89
CA ASP A 64 5.46 -17.82 -9.27
C ASP A 64 5.27 -16.31 -9.48
N THR A 65 5.70 -15.50 -8.52
CA THR A 65 5.69 -14.04 -8.63
C THR A 65 6.49 -13.57 -9.84
N LYS A 66 7.66 -14.18 -10.08
CA LYS A 66 8.49 -13.84 -11.25
C LYS A 66 7.75 -14.12 -12.56
N ASN A 67 7.09 -15.27 -12.67
CA ASN A 67 6.31 -15.65 -13.85
C ASN A 67 5.11 -14.73 -14.07
N ASP A 68 4.43 -14.33 -13.00
CA ASP A 68 3.34 -13.35 -13.07
C ASP A 68 3.86 -12.00 -13.61
N LEU A 69 5.00 -11.50 -13.12
CA LEU A 69 5.60 -10.28 -13.65
C LEU A 69 6.00 -10.40 -15.13
N ASP A 70 6.44 -11.58 -15.56
CA ASP A 70 6.80 -11.86 -16.96
C ASP A 70 5.58 -11.84 -17.89
N ALA A 71 4.45 -12.40 -17.46
CA ALA A 71 3.20 -12.36 -18.21
C ALA A 71 2.76 -10.91 -18.52
N TRP A 72 2.97 -9.98 -17.59
CA TRP A 72 2.68 -8.56 -17.80
C TRP A 72 3.56 -7.91 -18.87
N ILE A 73 4.79 -8.38 -19.04
CA ILE A 73 5.69 -7.92 -20.10
C ILE A 73 5.24 -8.52 -21.44
N GLU A 74 4.91 -9.81 -21.46
CA GLU A 74 4.48 -10.53 -22.66
C GLU A 74 3.18 -9.94 -23.26
N THR A 75 2.27 -9.44 -22.42
CA THR A 75 1.06 -8.72 -22.88
C THR A 75 1.36 -7.34 -23.47
N GLY A 76 2.58 -6.81 -23.29
CA GLY A 76 2.95 -5.46 -23.68
C GLY A 76 2.38 -4.36 -22.77
N ALA A 77 1.73 -4.71 -21.66
CA ALA A 77 1.18 -3.75 -20.71
C ALA A 77 2.26 -2.92 -20.02
N VAL A 78 3.44 -3.51 -19.82
CA VAL A 78 4.62 -2.87 -19.22
C VAL A 78 5.88 -3.29 -19.98
N LYS A 79 6.94 -2.49 -19.90
CA LYS A 79 8.16 -2.68 -20.70
C LYS A 79 9.22 -3.53 -20.01
N SER A 80 9.08 -3.76 -18.70
CA SER A 80 10.08 -4.47 -17.91
C SER A 80 9.51 -5.03 -16.60
N ARG A 81 10.22 -6.00 -15.99
CA ARG A 81 9.86 -6.58 -14.69
C ARG A 81 9.82 -5.54 -13.58
N SER A 82 10.77 -4.60 -13.59
CA SER A 82 10.80 -3.50 -12.60
C SER A 82 9.63 -2.54 -12.79
N GLU A 83 9.16 -2.36 -14.02
CA GLU A 83 7.95 -1.59 -14.29
C GLU A 83 6.69 -2.33 -13.82
N ALA A 84 6.58 -3.63 -14.09
CA ALA A 84 5.52 -4.48 -13.55
C ALA A 84 5.49 -4.42 -12.01
N ALA A 85 6.64 -4.62 -11.36
CA ALA A 85 6.75 -4.56 -9.90
C ALA A 85 6.35 -3.18 -9.36
N ALA A 86 6.78 -2.09 -10.01
CA ALA A 86 6.41 -0.75 -9.58
C ALA A 86 4.91 -0.45 -9.74
N LEU A 87 4.22 -1.05 -10.72
CA LEU A 87 2.76 -1.00 -10.87
C LEU A 87 2.10 -1.62 -9.64
N PHE A 88 2.46 -2.87 -9.34
CA PHE A 88 1.86 -3.61 -8.25
C PHE A 88 2.18 -3.03 -6.88
N ILE A 89 3.39 -2.52 -6.66
CA ILE A 89 3.73 -1.82 -5.41
C ILE A 89 2.86 -0.58 -5.25
N ARG A 90 2.66 0.21 -6.31
CA ARG A 90 1.82 1.41 -6.27
C ARG A 90 0.36 1.07 -5.99
N GLU A 91 -0.19 0.09 -6.69
CA GLU A 91 -1.57 -0.34 -6.45
C GLU A 91 -1.73 -0.97 -5.06
N GLY A 92 -0.80 -1.81 -4.63
CA GLY A 92 -0.77 -2.38 -3.28
C GLY A 92 -0.72 -1.32 -2.18
N ILE A 93 0.00 -0.21 -2.39
CA ILE A 93 0.01 0.93 -1.47
C ILE A 93 -1.37 1.63 -1.43
N LYS A 94 -2.02 1.83 -2.58
CA LYS A 94 -3.38 2.42 -2.64
C LYS A 94 -4.39 1.54 -1.91
N VAL A 95 -4.34 0.24 -2.19
CA VAL A 95 -5.13 -0.82 -1.54
C VAL A 95 -4.97 -0.72 -0.02
N ARG A 96 -3.74 -0.63 0.48
CA ARG A 96 -3.44 -0.61 1.92
C ARG A 96 -3.35 0.80 2.51
N SER A 97 -3.87 1.82 1.84
CA SER A 97 -3.71 3.23 2.23
C SER A 97 -4.26 3.53 3.64
N GLY A 98 -5.40 2.94 4.01
CA GLY A 98 -5.98 3.14 5.35
C GLY A 98 -5.14 2.56 6.49
N GLU A 99 -4.49 1.40 6.29
CA GLU A 99 -3.56 0.83 7.26
C GLU A 99 -2.28 1.67 7.34
N LEU A 100 -1.77 2.11 6.19
CA LEU A 100 -0.59 2.97 6.13
C LEU A 100 -0.83 4.32 6.82
N GLU A 101 -2.03 4.88 6.74
CA GLU A 101 -2.37 6.14 7.41
C GLU A 101 -2.38 5.97 8.94
N GLN A 102 -2.98 4.89 9.45
CA GLN A 102 -2.94 4.57 10.88
C GLN A 102 -1.50 4.42 11.41
N LEU A 103 -0.63 3.77 10.62
CA LEU A 103 0.80 3.66 10.96
C LEU A 103 1.51 5.02 10.94
N ARG A 104 1.16 5.92 10.00
CA ARG A 104 1.71 7.28 9.94
C ARG A 104 1.31 8.09 11.17
N GLU A 105 0.04 8.05 11.55
CA GLU A 105 -0.44 8.71 12.77
C GLU A 105 0.33 8.24 14.01
N ALA A 106 0.52 6.93 14.16
CA ALA A 106 1.30 6.36 15.26
C ALA A 106 2.78 6.81 15.24
N LEU A 107 3.40 6.90 14.06
CA LEU A 107 4.77 7.42 13.92
C LEU A 107 4.86 8.91 14.28
N GLU A 108 3.86 9.71 13.95
CA GLU A 108 3.79 11.12 14.35
C GLU A 108 3.68 11.27 15.87
N ASP A 109 2.90 10.43 16.53
CA ASP A 109 2.80 10.42 17.99
C ASP A 109 4.15 10.14 18.64
N VAL A 110 4.90 9.15 18.12
CA VAL A 110 6.25 8.84 18.58
C VAL A 110 7.19 10.03 18.35
N SER A 111 7.09 10.69 17.19
CA SER A 111 7.89 11.87 16.87
C SER A 111 7.62 13.03 17.84
N ARG A 112 6.34 13.34 18.10
CA ARG A 112 5.91 14.35 19.08
C ARG A 112 6.36 14.00 20.49
N ALA A 113 6.34 12.72 20.87
CA ALA A 113 6.84 12.28 22.16
C ALA A 113 8.35 12.48 22.29
N LYS A 114 9.13 12.13 21.26
CA LYS A 114 10.58 12.38 21.21
C LYS A 114 10.91 13.87 21.30
N GLN A 115 10.21 14.71 20.56
CA GLN A 115 10.43 16.16 20.61
C GLN A 115 10.17 16.72 22.01
N ARG A 116 9.05 16.34 22.65
CA ARG A 116 8.75 16.76 24.04
C ARG A 116 9.81 16.29 25.03
N LEU A 117 10.34 15.08 24.85
CA LEU A 117 11.44 14.55 25.66
C LEU A 117 12.71 15.41 25.48
N GLU A 118 13.08 15.74 24.24
CA GLU A 118 14.25 16.57 23.94
C GLU A 118 14.13 17.99 24.51
N GLU A 119 12.96 18.61 24.39
CA GLU A 119 12.67 19.92 24.97
C GLU A 119 12.81 19.88 26.50
N ARG A 120 12.21 18.88 27.15
CA ARG A 120 12.32 18.73 28.61
C ARG A 120 13.74 18.43 29.06
N ALA A 121 14.49 17.65 28.30
CA ALA A 121 15.89 17.38 28.58
C ALA A 121 16.74 18.66 28.55
N LYS A 122 16.50 19.56 27.58
CA LYS A 122 17.17 20.87 27.52
C LYS A 122 16.85 21.74 28.73
N GLU A 123 15.62 21.73 29.22
CA GLU A 123 15.23 22.48 30.42
C GLU A 123 15.92 21.96 31.69
N VAL A 124 16.06 20.65 31.83
CA VAL A 124 16.59 20.01 33.04
C VAL A 124 18.13 19.97 33.05
N ILE A 125 18.74 19.67 31.91
CA ILE A 125 20.18 19.39 31.78
C ILE A 125 20.93 20.58 31.18
N GLY A 126 20.22 21.56 30.58
CA GLY A 126 20.82 22.61 29.74
C GLY A 126 21.04 22.15 28.30
N ASP A 127 21.32 23.06 27.37
CA ASP A 127 21.65 22.68 25.99
C ASP A 127 23.10 22.17 25.90
N PRO A 128 23.34 20.86 25.67
CA PRO A 128 24.69 20.33 25.58
C PRO A 128 25.47 20.85 24.37
N ARG A 129 24.81 21.53 23.41
CA ARG A 129 25.44 22.15 22.23
C ARG A 129 25.76 23.64 22.41
N GLY A 130 25.40 24.24 23.55
CA GLY A 130 25.60 25.67 23.82
C GLY A 130 26.93 26.04 24.47
N SER A 131 27.75 25.07 24.92
CA SER A 131 28.95 25.36 25.72
C SER A 131 30.29 25.36 24.96
N GLU A 132 30.31 25.16 23.64
CA GLU A 132 31.57 25.14 22.86
C GLU A 132 31.88 26.43 22.06
N ALA A 133 31.06 27.48 22.17
CA ALA A 133 31.34 28.77 21.53
C ALA A 133 31.85 29.79 22.57
N GLY A 134 33.09 29.63 23.02
CA GLY A 134 33.70 30.62 23.91
C GLY A 134 35.06 30.23 24.47
N ASN A 135 36.10 30.28 23.63
CA ASN A 135 37.43 30.78 24.01
C ASN A 135 38.22 31.19 22.76
#